data_AF-A0A652KC49-F1
#
_entry.id   AF-A0A652KC49-F1
#
_cell.length_a   1.000
_cell.length_b   1.000
_cell.length_c   1.000
_cell.angle_alpha   90.00
_cell.angle_beta   90.00
_cell.angle_gamma   90.00
#
_symmetry.space_group_name_H-M   'P 1'
#
loop_
_entity.id
_entity.type
_entity.pdbx_description
1 polymer ?
#
loop_
_entity_poly.entity_id
_entity_poly.type
_entity_poly.pdbx_seq_one_letter_code
_entity_poly.pdbx_strand_id
1 'polypeptide(L)' 'MDLELRHLKTIRAIADAGSLTRAATALGLAQPALSAQLKR' A
#
# COMPACT_ATOMS: atom_id res chain seq x y z
N MET A 1 -15.43 -0.46 -2.82
CA MET A 1 -14.39 -1.30 -3.44
C MET A 1 -14.74 -2.76 -3.22
N ASP A 2 -14.76 -3.58 -4.26
CA ASP A 2 -14.67 -5.03 -4.06
C ASP A 2 -13.26 -5.37 -3.58
N LEU A 3 -13.18 -6.18 -2.53
CA LEU A 3 -11.93 -6.49 -1.86
C LEU A 3 -11.12 -7.52 -2.69
N GLU A 4 -10.12 -7.04 -3.40
CA GLU A 4 -9.14 -7.89 -4.10
C GLU A 4 -7.88 -8.22 -3.29
N LEU A 5 -7.18 -9.30 -3.68
CA LEU A 5 -5.92 -9.75 -3.09
C LEU A 5 -4.82 -8.67 -3.07
N ARG A 6 -4.80 -7.78 -4.06
CA ARG A 6 -3.84 -6.67 -4.09
C ARG A 6 -3.99 -5.74 -2.89
N HIS A 7 -5.21 -5.55 -2.38
CA HIS A 7 -5.43 -4.72 -1.20
C HIS A 7 -4.83 -5.38 0.05
N LEU A 8 -4.97 -6.71 0.18
CA LEU A 8 -4.37 -7.45 1.29
C LEU A 8 -2.84 -7.41 1.24
N LYS A 9 -2.23 -7.51 0.05
CA LYS A 9 -0.77 -7.34 -0.13
C LYS A 9 -0.32 -5.94 0.28
N THR A 10 -1.09 -4.92 -0.08
CA THR A 10 -0.83 -3.53 0.32
C THR A 10 -0.87 -3.37 1.83
N ILE A 11 -1.90 -3.89 2.51
CA ILE A 11 -2.00 -3.83 3.97
C ILE A 11 -0.83 -4.57 4.64
N ARG A 12 -0.48 -5.77 4.16
CA ARG A 12 0.68 -6.52 4.66
C ARG A 12 1.97 -5.72 4.52
N ALA A 13 2.23 -5.15 3.34
CA ALA A 13 3.43 -4.35 3.10
C ALA A 13 3.52 -3.11 4.01
N ILE A 14 2.38 -2.48 4.33
CA ILE A 14 2.33 -1.35 5.27
C ILE A 14 2.66 -1.80 6.69
N ALA A 15 2.07 -2.92 7.13
CA ALA A 15 2.34 -3.48 8.46
C ALA A 15 3.80 -3.90 8.61
N ASP A 16 4.35 -4.62 7.63
CA ASP A 16 5.74 -5.09 7.62
C ASP A 16 6.73 -3.91 7.64
N ALA A 17 6.45 -2.86 6.88
CA ALA A 17 7.35 -1.72 6.74
C ALA A 17 7.24 -0.68 7.88
N GLY A 18 6.12 -0.66 8.62
CA GLY A 18 5.82 0.33 9.65
C GLY A 18 5.75 1.78 9.14
N SER A 19 5.73 1.98 7.83
CA SER A 19 5.80 3.30 7.18
C SER A 19 5.21 3.24 5.78
N LEU A 20 4.31 4.19 5.47
CA LEU A 20 3.70 4.33 4.15
C LEU A 20 4.72 4.58 3.04
N THR A 21 5.76 5.37 3.32
CA THR A 21 6.82 5.65 2.34
C THR A 21 7.64 4.39 2.05
N ARG A 22 8.05 3.65 3.09
CA ARG A 22 8.81 2.41 2.91
C ARG A 22 7.99 1.31 2.23
N ALA A 23 6.70 1.20 2.56
CA ALA A 23 5.79 0.27 1.91
C ALA A 23 5.63 0.59 0.41
N ALA A 24 5.50 1.87 0.05
CA ALA A 24 5.43 2.27 -1.35
C ALA A 24 6.71 1.90 -2.11
N THR A 25 7.89 2.16 -1.53
CA THR A 25 9.17 1.72 -2.09
C THR A 25 9.22 0.21 -2.28
N ALA A 26 8.80 -0.57 -1.28
CA ALA A 26 8.78 -2.04 -1.35
C ALA A 26 7.82 -2.59 -2.41
N LEU A 27 6.74 -1.85 -2.71
CA LEU A 27 5.75 -2.19 -3.74
C LEU A 27 6.10 -1.62 -5.13
N GLY A 28 7.21 -0.89 -5.27
CA GLY A 28 7.59 -0.24 -6.54
C GLY A 28 6.66 0.91 -6.94
N LEU A 29 6.03 1.57 -5.96
CA LEU A 29 5.07 2.64 -6.16
C LEU A 29 5.63 3.97 -5.62
N ALA A 30 5.15 5.09 -6.18
CA ALA A 30 5.28 6.37 -5.53
C ALA A 30 4.38 6.42 -4.28
N GLN A 31 4.85 6.99 -3.17
CA GLN A 31 4.07 7.09 -1.93
C GLN A 31 2.70 7.79 -2.10
N PRO A 32 2.57 8.87 -2.90
CA PRO A 32 1.26 9.48 -3.14
C PRO A 32 0.27 8.54 -3.84
N ALA A 33 0.74 7.66 -4.72
CA ALA A 33 -0.12 6.67 -5.38
C ALA A 33 -0.67 5.66 -4.38
N LEU A 34 0.17 5.18 -3.45
CA LEU A 34 -0.27 4.30 -2.37
C LEU A 34 -1.28 5.01 -1.45
N SER A 35 -1.06 6.28 -1.09
CA SER A 35 -2.02 7.04 -0.28
C SER A 35 -3.36 7.23 -1.00
N ALA A 36 -3.35 7.48 -2.31
CA ALA A 36 -4.57 7.60 -3.10
C ALA A 36 -5.34 6.28 -3.18
N GLN A 37 -4.65 5.12 -3.23
CA GLN A 37 -5.30 3.81 -3.20
C GLN A 37 -6.04 3.54 -1.89
N LEU A 38 -5.49 3.99 -0.75
CA LEU A 38 -6.12 3.80 0.57
C LEU A 38 -7.33 4.72 0.83
N LYS A 39 -7.43 5.85 0.12
CA LYS A 39 -8.52 6.82 0.28
C LYS A 39 -9.78 6.48 -0.53
N ARG A 40 -9.71 5.47 -1.39
CA ARG A 40 -10.80 5.05 -2.29
C ARG A 40 -11.51 3.82 -1.73
#